data_AF-A0A2D4K4R8-F1
#
_entry.id   AF-A0A2D4K4R8-F1
#
_cell.length_a   1.000
_cell.length_b   1.000
_cell.length_c   1.000
_cell.angle_alpha   90.00
_cell.angle_beta   90.00
_cell.angle_gamma   90.00
#
_symmetry.space_group_name_H-M   'P 1'
#
loop_
_entity.id
_entity.type
_entity.pdbx_description
1 polymer ?
#
loop_
_entity_poly.entity_id
_entity_poly.type
_entity_poly.pdbx_seq_one_letter_code
_entity_poly.pdbx_strand_id
1 'polypeptide(L)'
;MCSSQPLTGTNGRRCKEDEKLINATLRAGKRGYIIDTRSLNVAQQARAKGGGFEQEVHYPQWRRIHKSIERYNILQESLIKLVEACNDQSHNMDRWLSKLEASNWLTHIKEILTTACLAAQCIDREGASVLIHGTEGTDS
;
A
#
# COMPACT_ATOMS: atom_id res chain seq x y z
N MET A 1 -3.78 9.79 -8.00
CA MET A 1 -3.01 9.24 -9.14
C MET A 1 -2.53 7.86 -8.76
N CYS A 2 -2.33 6.98 -9.74
CA CYS A 2 -1.78 5.64 -9.53
C CYS A 2 -0.58 5.41 -10.45
N SER A 3 0.43 4.68 -9.98
CA SER A 3 1.61 4.29 -10.76
C SER A 3 2.19 2.96 -10.28
N SER A 4 3.19 2.45 -10.99
CA SER A 4 4.12 1.45 -10.46
C SER A 4 5.18 2.12 -9.56
N GLN A 5 6.00 1.30 -8.91
CA GLN A 5 7.17 1.78 -8.17
C GLN A 5 8.20 2.50 -9.07
N PRO A 6 9.03 3.40 -8.50
CA PRO A 6 10.18 3.95 -9.21
C PRO A 6 11.35 2.97 -9.28
N LEU A 7 12.23 3.13 -10.28
CA LEU A 7 13.40 2.26 -10.53
C LEU A 7 14.70 2.80 -9.91
N THR A 8 14.65 3.16 -8.63
CA THR A 8 15.79 3.80 -7.94
C THR A 8 16.96 2.85 -7.73
N GLY A 9 16.68 1.57 -7.46
CA GLY A 9 17.68 0.54 -7.23
C GLY A 9 18.55 0.78 -5.99
N THR A 10 19.57 -0.07 -5.82
CA THR A 10 20.54 0.03 -4.71
C THR A 10 21.31 1.35 -4.74
N ASN A 11 21.70 1.78 -5.94
CA ASN A 11 22.47 3.01 -6.18
C ASN A 11 21.67 4.31 -5.97
N GLY A 12 20.36 4.23 -5.69
CA GLY A 12 19.54 5.42 -5.45
C GLY A 12 19.45 6.32 -6.69
N ARG A 13 19.33 5.72 -7.89
CA ARG A 13 19.12 6.44 -9.15
C ARG A 13 17.91 7.35 -9.05
N ARG A 14 17.99 8.49 -9.72
CA ARG A 14 16.97 9.54 -9.74
C ARG A 14 16.59 9.87 -11.16
N CYS A 15 15.36 10.35 -11.33
CA CYS A 15 14.85 10.82 -12.62
C CYS A 15 14.27 12.22 -12.41
N LYS A 16 14.90 13.24 -13.03
CA LYS A 16 14.47 14.64 -12.85
C LYS A 16 13.11 14.88 -13.49
N GLU A 17 12.82 14.17 -14.56
CA GLU A 17 11.56 14.22 -15.30
C GLU A 17 10.43 13.65 -14.44
N ASP A 18 10.68 12.57 -13.71
CA ASP A 18 9.74 12.00 -12.73
C ASP A 18 9.47 12.97 -11.57
N GLU A 19 10.53 13.53 -10.97
CA GLU A 19 10.41 14.55 -9.93
C GLU A 19 9.57 15.76 -10.40
N LYS A 20 9.79 16.23 -11.63
CA LYS A 20 9.00 17.31 -12.24
C LYS A 20 7.56 16.90 -12.52
N LEU A 21 7.35 15.69 -13.06
CA LEU A 21 6.04 15.17 -13.43
C LEU A 21 5.13 15.10 -12.22
N ILE A 22 5.60 14.50 -11.12
CA ILE A 22 4.76 14.41 -9.93
C ILE A 22 4.53 15.80 -9.34
N ASN A 23 5.52 16.70 -9.31
CA ASN A 23 5.32 18.06 -8.81
C ASN A 23 4.32 18.87 -9.64
N ALA A 24 4.21 18.63 -10.95
CA ALA A 24 3.20 19.29 -11.79
C ALA A 24 1.76 18.95 -11.40
N THR A 25 1.57 17.89 -10.60
CA THR A 25 0.25 17.45 -10.11
C THR A 25 -0.12 18.10 -8.79
N LEU A 26 0.81 18.81 -8.16
CA LEU A 26 0.56 19.57 -6.93
C LEU A 26 -0.17 20.87 -7.25
N ARG A 27 -1.14 21.22 -6.39
CA ARG A 27 -1.73 22.55 -6.41
C ARG A 27 -0.72 23.58 -5.87
N ALA A 28 -0.82 24.82 -6.32
CA ALA A 28 0.06 25.91 -5.88
C ALA A 28 0.07 26.02 -4.33
N GLY A 29 1.26 25.99 -3.74
CA GLY A 29 1.45 26.07 -2.29
C GLY A 29 1.02 24.83 -1.49
N LYS A 30 0.66 23.72 -2.15
CA LYS A 30 0.27 22.46 -1.48
C LYS A 30 1.37 21.41 -1.54
N ARG A 31 1.30 20.47 -0.60
CA ARG A 31 2.12 19.25 -0.55
C ARG A 31 1.29 18.05 -1.01
N GLY A 32 1.98 16.96 -1.35
CA GLY A 32 1.37 15.71 -1.75
C GLY A 32 1.75 14.55 -0.82
N TYR A 33 1.00 13.45 -0.94
CA TYR A 33 1.26 12.20 -0.25
C TYR A 33 1.56 11.09 -1.26
N ILE A 34 2.60 10.31 -0.98
CA ILE A 34 2.88 9.06 -1.70
C ILE A 34 2.54 7.91 -0.75
N ILE A 35 1.52 7.13 -1.09
CA ILE A 35 1.08 5.97 -0.34
C ILE A 35 1.66 4.73 -1.02
N ASP A 36 2.71 4.17 -0.42
CA ASP A 36 3.29 2.89 -0.82
C ASP A 36 2.50 1.78 -0.12
N THR A 37 1.81 0.94 -0.89
CA THR A 37 0.96 -0.12 -0.36
C THR A 37 1.72 -1.35 0.14
N ARG A 38 3.06 -1.33 0.05
CA ARG A 38 3.90 -2.44 0.47
C ARG A 38 4.37 -2.24 1.91
N SER A 39 4.65 -3.35 2.58
CA SER A 39 5.45 -3.31 3.80
C SER A 39 6.83 -2.72 3.51
N LEU A 40 7.44 -2.07 4.52
CA LEU A 40 8.77 -1.48 4.38
C LEU A 40 9.80 -2.52 3.91
N ASN A 41 9.70 -3.76 4.41
CA ASN A 41 10.58 -4.85 4.03
C ASN A 41 10.44 -5.20 2.54
N VAL A 42 9.21 -5.30 2.02
CA VAL A 42 8.97 -5.59 0.61
C VAL A 42 9.47 -4.44 -0.28
N ALA A 43 9.27 -3.19 0.13
CA ALA A 43 9.79 -2.02 -0.59
C ALA A 43 11.33 -2.01 -0.64
N GLN A 44 12.01 -2.40 0.44
CA GLN A 44 13.47 -2.55 0.47
C GLN A 44 13.96 -3.70 -0.40
N GLN A 45 13.27 -4.84 -0.40
CA GLN A 45 13.60 -5.96 -1.30
C GLN A 45 13.42 -5.56 -2.77
N ALA A 46 12.39 -4.78 -3.09
CA ALA A 46 12.19 -4.27 -4.44
C ALA A 46 13.32 -3.32 -4.86
N ARG A 47 13.80 -2.47 -3.93
CA ARG A 47 15.00 -1.64 -4.14
C ARG A 47 16.24 -2.48 -4.46
N ALA A 48 16.45 -3.58 -3.73
CA ALA A 48 17.56 -4.49 -3.99
C ALA A 48 17.49 -5.14 -5.39
N LYS A 49 16.28 -5.30 -5.95
CA LYS A 49 16.02 -5.86 -7.29
C LYS A 49 15.95 -4.80 -8.41
N GLY A 50 16.34 -3.56 -8.14
CA GLY A 50 16.37 -2.47 -9.14
C GLY A 50 15.10 -1.61 -9.21
N GLY A 51 14.04 -1.98 -8.49
CA GLY A 51 12.88 -1.13 -8.21
C GLY A 51 13.16 -0.16 -7.07
N GLY A 52 12.17 0.12 -6.22
CA GLY A 52 12.38 0.92 -5.02
C GLY A 52 11.20 1.82 -4.66
N PHE A 53 11.53 2.99 -4.14
CA PHE A 53 10.57 3.98 -3.64
C PHE A 53 11.22 5.37 -3.61
N GLU A 54 10.38 6.39 -3.47
CA GLU A 54 10.71 7.80 -3.42
C GLU A 54 11.37 8.16 -2.09
N GLN A 55 12.56 8.75 -2.16
CA GLN A 55 13.26 9.26 -0.97
C GLN A 55 12.86 10.72 -0.74
N GLU A 56 12.42 11.08 0.46
CA GLU A 56 11.90 12.43 0.77
C GLU A 56 12.88 13.56 0.42
N VAL A 57 14.19 13.31 0.54
CA VAL A 57 15.25 14.26 0.14
C VAL A 57 15.21 14.63 -1.36
N HIS A 58 14.65 13.77 -2.21
CA HIS A 58 14.53 13.99 -3.65
C HIS A 58 13.14 14.48 -4.05
N TYR A 59 12.16 14.28 -3.18
CA TYR A 59 10.76 14.66 -3.37
C TYR A 59 10.26 15.50 -2.19
N PRO A 60 10.83 16.70 -1.94
CA PRO A 60 10.64 17.45 -0.68
C PRO A 60 9.21 17.97 -0.46
N GLN A 61 8.39 18.05 -1.52
CA GLN A 61 6.99 18.44 -1.44
C GLN A 61 6.05 17.23 -1.23
N TRP A 62 6.60 16.02 -1.21
CA TRP A 62 5.86 14.77 -1.08
C TRP A 62 6.26 14.06 0.20
N ARG A 63 5.26 13.75 1.03
CA ARG A 63 5.45 12.92 2.22
C ARG A 63 5.11 11.48 1.87
N ARG A 64 6.04 10.56 2.14
CA ARG A 64 5.81 9.14 1.89
C ARG A 64 5.19 8.47 3.12
N ILE A 65 4.17 7.65 2.89
CA ILE A 65 3.48 6.87 3.91
C ILE A 65 3.42 5.42 3.43
N HIS A 66 3.71 4.49 4.34
CA HIS A 66 3.56 3.06 4.08
C HIS A 66 2.24 2.56 4.64
N LYS A 67 1.52 1.79 3.84
CA LYS A 67 0.31 1.10 4.25
C LYS A 67 0.38 -0.33 3.77
N SER A 68 0.77 -1.24 4.66
CA SER A 68 1.04 -2.64 4.31
C SER A 68 -0.24 -3.37 3.92
N ILE A 69 -0.48 -3.46 2.62
CA ILE A 69 -1.47 -4.34 2.01
C ILE A 69 -0.73 -5.60 1.56
N GLU A 70 -1.26 -6.74 1.97
CA GLU A 70 -0.66 -8.03 1.66
C GLU A 70 -0.84 -8.38 0.18
N ARG A 71 0.12 -9.14 -0.36
CA ARG A 71 0.07 -9.57 -1.77
C ARG A 71 -1.05 -10.58 -2.00
N TYR A 72 -1.49 -10.67 -3.26
CA TYR A 72 -2.59 -11.54 -3.68
C TYR A 72 -2.48 -12.98 -3.15
N ASN A 73 -1.27 -13.55 -3.09
CA ASN A 73 -1.06 -14.92 -2.63
C ASN A 73 -1.40 -15.09 -1.14
N ILE A 74 -1.05 -14.10 -0.31
CA ILE A 74 -1.38 -14.10 1.13
C ILE A 74 -2.89 -13.88 1.32
N LEU A 75 -3.49 -12.98 0.54
CA LEU A 75 -4.94 -12.75 0.55
C LEU A 75 -5.71 -14.01 0.12
N GLN A 76 -5.20 -14.74 -0.88
CA GLN A 76 -5.79 -16.00 -1.33
C GLN A 76 -5.72 -17.08 -0.23
N GLU A 77 -4.59 -17.23 0.45
CA GLU A 77 -4.47 -18.14 1.60
C GLU A 77 -5.42 -17.75 2.75
N SER A 78 -5.55 -16.45 3.02
CA SER A 78 -6.48 -15.91 4.01
C SER A 78 -7.94 -16.24 3.66
N LEU A 79 -8.32 -16.08 2.38
CA LEU A 79 -9.66 -16.42 1.89
C LEU A 79 -9.94 -17.92 2.03
N ILE A 80 -8.98 -18.78 1.69
CA ILE A 80 -9.13 -20.24 1.84
C ILE A 80 -9.44 -20.59 3.31
N LYS A 81 -8.67 -20.05 4.26
CA LYS A 81 -8.89 -20.28 5.70
C LYS A 81 -10.25 -19.77 6.18
N LEU A 82 -10.70 -18.62 5.66
CA LEU A 82 -12.04 -18.12 5.96
C LEU A 82 -13.12 -19.09 5.47
N VAL A 83 -13.00 -19.56 4.23
CA VAL A 83 -13.96 -20.51 3.65
C VAL A 83 -13.98 -21.81 4.46
N GLU A 84 -12.83 -22.30 4.93
CA GLU A 84 -12.75 -23.46 5.84
C GLU A 84 -13.44 -23.19 7.19
N ALA A 85 -13.30 -21.97 7.74
CA ALA A 85 -13.99 -21.57 8.97
C ALA A 85 -15.52 -21.54 8.76
N CYS A 86 -15.99 -21.00 7.64
CA CYS A 86 -17.40 -20.94 7.29
C CYS A 86 -18.04 -22.33 7.07
N ASN A 87 -17.25 -23.31 6.65
CA ASN A 87 -17.72 -24.68 6.42
C ASN A 87 -17.58 -25.60 7.63
N ASP A 88 -17.11 -25.09 8.78
CA ASP A 88 -16.99 -25.88 10.01
C ASP A 88 -18.35 -26.34 10.52
N GLN A 89 -18.54 -27.66 10.60
CA GLN A 89 -19.78 -28.30 11.08
C GLN A 89 -19.81 -28.45 12.61
N SER A 90 -18.71 -28.16 13.31
CA SER A 90 -18.74 -28.10 14.76
C SER A 90 -19.51 -26.85 15.17
N HIS A 91 -20.72 -27.03 15.72
CA HIS A 91 -21.58 -25.96 16.22
C HIS A 91 -21.00 -25.29 17.50
N ASN A 92 -19.69 -25.07 17.54
CA ASN A 92 -18.93 -24.47 18.63
C ASN A 92 -18.44 -23.07 18.20
N MET A 93 -18.92 -22.05 18.89
CA MET A 93 -18.66 -20.65 18.55
C MET A 93 -17.21 -20.22 18.80
N ASP A 94 -16.60 -20.66 19.91
CA ASP A 94 -15.23 -20.30 20.26
C ASP A 94 -14.24 -20.83 19.22
N ARG A 95 -14.50 -22.05 18.73
CA ARG A 95 -13.71 -22.67 17.67
C ARG A 95 -13.89 -21.93 16.34
N TRP A 96 -15.12 -21.55 15.99
CA TRP A 96 -15.39 -20.78 14.78
C TRP A 96 -14.69 -19.41 14.81
N LEU A 97 -14.80 -18.67 15.93
CA LEU A 97 -14.14 -17.39 16.13
C LEU A 97 -12.61 -17.52 16.04
N SER A 98 -12.04 -18.56 16.64
CA SER A 98 -10.60 -18.84 16.57
C SER A 98 -10.13 -19.09 15.13
N LYS A 99 -10.92 -19.81 14.32
CA LYS A 99 -10.62 -20.02 12.89
C LYS A 99 -10.77 -18.74 12.08
N LEU A 100 -11.80 -17.94 12.35
CA LEU A 100 -11.99 -16.63 11.73
C LEU A 100 -10.79 -15.71 12.01
N GLU A 101 -10.35 -15.62 13.24
CA GLU A 101 -9.17 -14.83 13.63
C GLU A 101 -7.90 -15.37 12.94
N ALA A 102 -7.68 -16.69 12.97
CA ALA A 102 -6.55 -17.33 12.31
C ALA A 102 -6.51 -17.15 10.78
N SER A 103 -7.66 -16.86 10.15
CA SER A 103 -7.72 -16.53 8.72
C SER A 103 -7.08 -15.17 8.41
N ASN A 104 -7.02 -14.24 9.36
CA ASN A 104 -6.66 -12.83 9.17
C ASN A 104 -7.50 -12.05 8.14
N TRP A 105 -8.60 -12.62 7.63
CA TRP A 105 -9.36 -12.00 6.54
C TRP A 105 -9.88 -10.61 6.92
N LEU A 106 -10.52 -10.50 8.08
CA LEU A 106 -11.05 -9.22 8.56
C LEU A 106 -9.94 -8.20 8.86
N THR A 107 -8.76 -8.66 9.27
CA THR A 107 -7.58 -7.81 9.45
C THR A 107 -7.16 -7.22 8.10
N HIS A 108 -7.07 -8.02 7.04
CA HIS A 108 -6.72 -7.51 5.71
C HIS A 108 -7.75 -6.53 5.17
N ILE A 109 -9.06 -6.83 5.32
CA ILE A 109 -10.14 -5.91 4.92
C ILE A 109 -10.03 -4.58 5.66
N LYS A 110 -9.79 -4.62 6.98
CA LYS A 110 -9.60 -3.42 7.79
C LYS A 110 -8.44 -2.57 7.29
N GLU A 111 -7.29 -3.16 6.99
CA GLU A 111 -6.11 -2.42 6.52
C GLU A 111 -6.33 -1.77 5.15
N ILE A 112 -7.00 -2.47 4.21
CA ILE A 112 -7.37 -1.93 2.90
C ILE A 112 -8.31 -0.73 3.07
N LEU A 113 -9.38 -0.88 3.86
CA LEU A 113 -10.33 0.20 4.11
C LEU A 113 -9.69 1.39 4.83
N THR A 114 -8.79 1.13 5.78
CA THR A 114 -8.04 2.18 6.48
C THR A 114 -7.14 2.96 5.52
N THR A 115 -6.52 2.26 4.57
CA THR A 115 -5.67 2.88 3.54
C THR A 115 -6.48 3.73 2.57
N ALA A 116 -7.62 3.22 2.10
CA ALA A 116 -8.54 3.96 1.26
C ALA A 116 -9.10 5.20 1.98
N CYS A 117 -9.46 5.05 3.25
CA CYS A 117 -9.94 6.15 4.10
C CYS A 117 -8.87 7.23 4.27
N LEU A 118 -7.60 6.85 4.50
CA LEU A 118 -6.49 7.80 4.56
C LEU A 118 -6.37 8.60 3.25
N ALA A 119 -6.37 7.91 2.10
CA ALA A 119 -6.28 8.58 0.80
C ALA A 119 -7.45 9.56 0.58
N ALA A 120 -8.67 9.15 0.93
CA ALA A 120 -9.85 10.01 0.86
C ALA A 120 -9.72 11.24 1.76
N GLN A 121 -9.26 11.07 3.01
CA GLN A 121 -9.06 12.18 3.95
C GLN A 121 -7.99 13.17 3.48
N CYS A 122 -6.87 12.71 2.93
CA CYS A 122 -5.84 13.57 2.35
C CYS A 122 -6.40 14.45 1.21
N ILE A 123 -7.29 13.89 0.38
CA ILE A 123 -7.91 14.61 -0.73
C ILE A 123 -8.98 15.59 -0.21
N ASP A 124 -9.93 15.10 0.58
CA ASP A 124 -11.13 15.84 0.98
C ASP A 124 -10.84 16.91 2.03
N ARG A 125 -10.08 16.57 3.09
CA ARG A 125 -9.86 17.47 4.23
C ARG A 125 -8.65 18.38 4.05
N GLU A 126 -7.57 17.86 3.47
CA GLU A 126 -6.32 18.62 3.32
C GLU A 126 -6.21 19.30 1.94
N GLY A 127 -7.02 18.87 0.96
CA GLY A 127 -6.90 19.32 -0.42
C GLY A 127 -5.56 18.92 -1.06
N ALA A 128 -4.93 17.85 -0.56
CA ALA A 128 -3.62 17.38 -0.99
C ALA A 128 -3.73 16.43 -2.19
N SER A 129 -2.72 16.43 -3.04
CA SER A 129 -2.59 15.44 -4.11
C SER A 129 -2.08 14.12 -3.53
N VAL A 130 -2.66 13.00 -3.98
CA VAL A 130 -2.26 11.65 -3.53
C VAL A 130 -1.79 10.83 -4.72
N LEU A 131 -0.59 10.24 -4.60
CA LEU A 131 -0.05 9.19 -5.45
C LEU A 131 -0.09 7.88 -4.68
N ILE A 132 -0.69 6.84 -5.25
CA ILE A 132 -0.74 5.50 -4.66
C ILE A 132 0.02 4.55 -5.59
N HIS A 133 0.92 3.74 -5.05
CA HIS A 133 1.56 2.68 -5.81
C HIS A 133 1.88 1.46 -4.94
N GLY A 134 1.88 0.29 -5.60
CA GLY A 134 2.48 -0.93 -5.09
C GLY A 134 3.80 -1.20 -5.82
N THR A 135 4.06 -2.47 -6.15
CA THR A 135 5.19 -2.83 -7.03
C THR A 135 4.86 -2.51 -8.48
N GLU A 136 3.75 -3.03 -8.99
CA GLU A 136 3.38 -2.97 -10.42
C GLU A 136 2.32 -1.90 -10.72
N GLY A 137 1.65 -1.37 -9.70
CA GLY A 137 0.62 -0.35 -9.86
C GLY A 137 -0.73 -0.87 -10.34
N THR A 138 -0.87 -2.18 -10.50
CA THR A 138 -2.10 -2.85 -10.95
C THR A 138 -2.77 -3.68 -9.86
N ASP A 139 -2.00 -4.28 -8.96
CA ASP A 139 -2.53 -5.24 -7.96
C ASP A 139 -1.93 -5.01 -6.57
N SER A 140 -2.47 -4.01 -5.88
CA SER A 140 -2.49 -3.99 -4.40
C SER A 140 -3.80 -4.61 -3.94
#